data_AF-A0A1H6VG34-F1
#
_entry.id   AF-A0A1H6VG34-F1
#
_cell.length_a   1.000
_cell.length_b   1.000
_cell.length_c   1.000
_cell.angle_alpha   90.00
_cell.angle_beta   90.00
_cell.angle_gamma   90.00
#
_symmetry.space_group_name_H-M   'P 1'
#
loop_
_entity.id
_entity.type
_entity.pdbx_description
1 polymer ?
#
loop_
_entity_poly.entity_id
_entity_poly.type
_entity_poly.pdbx_seq_one_letter_code
_entity_poly.pdbx_strand_id
1 'polypeptide(L)'
;MDDKNSEQVRVLHGTDSGAGEQTATARTQGAGKEERLLLSTETGDLSELGRVRLHEERAQVDVQRVQAGQVQVRKVVRERQETLPVTLTSEYLEIIVNPEASGRVTMDGQVLEAGRSYEVLLTEERAQVTKQVFALSEVTVRKQVQTSTHQETVTLRREELDVVDAQGLAHVIEESASLLPDPERR
;
A
#
# COMPACT_ATOMS: atom_id res chain seq x y z
N MET A 1 39.12 -35.03 -44.00
CA MET A 1 40.38 -34.30 -43.79
C MET A 1 40.08 -33.21 -42.78
N ASP A 2 40.59 -33.18 -41.56
CA ASP A 2 41.55 -33.99 -40.79
C ASP A 2 41.37 -33.52 -39.34
N ASP A 3 41.17 -34.45 -38.40
CA ASP A 3 42.09 -34.79 -37.30
C ASP A 3 42.21 -33.71 -36.19
N LYS A 4 41.71 -34.02 -34.98
CA LYS A 4 42.51 -34.35 -33.78
C LYS A 4 43.55 -33.28 -33.42
N ASN A 5 43.45 -32.71 -32.22
CA ASN A 5 44.52 -32.90 -31.22
C ASN A 5 44.10 -32.41 -29.82
N SER A 6 44.59 -33.14 -28.83
CA SER A 6 44.34 -33.04 -27.40
C SER A 6 45.31 -32.08 -26.68
N GLU A 7 44.96 -31.79 -25.43
CA GLU A 7 45.82 -31.43 -24.28
C GLU A 7 46.51 -30.04 -24.24
N GLN A 8 46.27 -29.27 -23.15
CA GLN A 8 47.19 -29.25 -22.00
C GLN A 8 46.68 -28.37 -20.84
N VAL A 9 46.94 -28.90 -19.65
CA VAL A 9 46.72 -28.43 -18.28
C VAL A 9 47.42 -27.10 -17.97
N ARG A 10 46.87 -26.30 -17.06
CA ARG A 10 47.67 -25.44 -16.15
C ARG A 10 46.99 -25.24 -14.79
N VAL A 11 47.60 -25.84 -13.77
CA VAL A 11 47.39 -25.58 -12.34
C VAL A 11 48.44 -24.57 -11.88
N LEU A 12 48.08 -23.63 -11.01
CA LEU A 12 49.03 -22.82 -10.25
C LEU A 12 48.66 -22.87 -8.76
N HIS A 13 49.56 -23.44 -7.95
CA HIS A 13 49.54 -23.34 -6.49
C HIS A 13 50.60 -22.31 -6.06
N GLY A 14 50.23 -21.41 -5.16
CA GLY A 14 51.16 -20.58 -4.40
C GLY A 14 51.43 -21.24 -3.05
N THR A 15 52.70 -21.57 -2.82
CA THR A 15 53.25 -21.97 -1.54
C THR A 15 53.61 -20.72 -0.73
N ASP A 16 53.29 -20.69 0.56
CA ASP A 16 54.20 -20.02 1.49
C ASP A 16 54.23 -20.70 2.87
N SER A 17 55.43 -20.66 3.42
CA SER A 17 56.00 -21.35 4.55
C SER A 17 55.98 -20.45 5.78
N GLY A 18 55.88 -21.02 6.98
CA GLY A 18 55.91 -20.22 8.21
C GLY A 18 56.11 -21.08 9.45
N ALA A 19 57.38 -21.29 9.81
CA ALA A 19 57.84 -22.00 11.01
C ALA A 19 57.62 -21.21 12.31
N GLY A 20 57.51 -21.94 13.42
CA GLY A 20 57.53 -21.38 14.78
C GLY A 20 57.58 -22.47 15.86
N GLU A 21 58.79 -22.83 16.27
CA GLU A 21 59.10 -23.66 17.45
C GLU A 21 58.74 -22.95 18.76
N GLN A 22 58.34 -23.71 19.80
CA GLN A 22 59.12 -23.82 21.05
C GLN A 22 58.53 -24.81 22.07
N THR A 23 59.47 -25.47 22.73
CA THR A 23 59.45 -26.58 23.68
C THR A 23 59.13 -26.19 25.12
N ALA A 24 58.57 -27.11 25.92
CA ALA A 24 58.93 -27.25 27.35
C ALA A 24 58.64 -28.67 27.89
N THR A 25 59.66 -29.24 28.52
CA THR A 25 59.80 -30.57 29.13
C THR A 25 59.38 -30.60 30.61
N ALA A 26 58.87 -31.74 31.13
CA ALA A 26 59.29 -32.33 32.42
C ALA A 26 58.64 -33.69 32.77
N ARG A 27 59.48 -34.74 32.72
CA ARG A 27 59.66 -35.94 33.61
C ARG A 27 58.50 -36.38 34.54
N THR A 28 58.23 -37.69 34.58
CA THR A 28 58.72 -38.63 35.63
C THR A 28 58.24 -40.07 35.37
N GLN A 29 59.07 -41.02 35.81
CA GLN A 29 59.10 -42.47 35.62
C GLN A 29 57.93 -43.24 36.26
N GLY A 30 57.61 -44.40 35.67
CA GLY A 30 56.81 -45.45 36.29
C GLY A 30 56.93 -46.74 35.49
N ALA A 31 57.94 -47.55 35.81
CA ALA A 31 58.11 -48.88 35.25
C ALA A 31 57.12 -49.86 35.90
N GLY A 32 56.27 -50.48 35.09
CA GLY A 32 55.38 -51.57 35.49
C GLY A 32 55.23 -52.54 34.32
N LYS A 33 55.81 -53.72 34.48
CA LYS A 33 55.52 -54.91 33.66
C LYS A 33 54.01 -55.10 33.58
N GLU A 34 53.48 -55.42 32.40
CA GLU A 34 52.80 -56.70 32.20
C GLU A 34 52.38 -56.90 30.74
N GLU A 35 52.65 -58.11 30.31
CA GLU A 35 52.24 -58.76 29.09
C GLU A 35 50.71 -58.75 28.96
N ARG A 36 50.19 -58.10 27.92
CA ARG A 36 48.88 -58.45 27.39
C ARG A 36 48.86 -58.21 25.90
N LEU A 37 48.91 -59.32 25.16
CA LEU A 37 48.47 -59.42 23.78
C LEU A 37 47.01 -58.99 23.73
N LEU A 38 46.79 -57.69 23.53
CA LEU A 38 45.49 -57.14 23.17
C LEU A 38 45.48 -57.14 21.65
N LEU A 39 44.69 -58.03 21.05
CA LEU A 39 44.24 -57.84 19.68
C LEU A 39 43.53 -56.48 19.66
N SER A 40 44.24 -55.46 19.22
CA SER A 40 43.65 -54.19 18.84
C SER A 40 42.73 -54.50 17.68
N THR A 41 41.43 -54.56 17.93
CA THR A 41 40.48 -54.09 16.94
C THR A 41 40.88 -52.65 16.66
N GLU A 42 41.67 -52.46 15.60
CA GLU A 42 41.88 -51.16 14.98
C GLU A 42 40.49 -50.66 14.60
N THR A 43 39.87 -49.91 15.50
CA THR A 43 38.88 -48.94 15.09
C THR A 43 39.69 -47.94 14.29
N GLY A 44 39.74 -48.19 12.99
CA GLY A 44 40.54 -47.42 12.04
C GLY A 44 40.32 -45.94 12.28
N ASP A 45 41.41 -45.20 12.28
CA ASP A 45 41.44 -43.76 12.44
C ASP A 45 40.53 -43.12 11.37
N LEU A 46 39.29 -42.81 11.75
CA LEU A 46 38.33 -42.12 10.89
C LEU A 46 38.74 -40.64 10.85
N SER A 47 39.75 -40.33 10.04
CA SER A 47 40.15 -38.95 9.81
C SER A 47 39.07 -38.25 8.95
N GLU A 48 38.28 -37.35 9.55
CA GLU A 48 37.31 -36.50 8.82
C GLU A 48 38.08 -35.62 7.82
N LEU A 49 37.96 -35.93 6.51
CA LEU A 49 38.71 -35.26 5.45
C LEU A 49 38.12 -33.90 5.04
N GLY A 50 36.95 -33.54 5.57
CA GLY A 50 36.30 -32.25 5.33
C GLY A 50 34.78 -32.33 5.39
N ARG A 51 34.14 -31.15 5.43
CA ARG A 51 32.68 -31.02 5.45
C ARG A 51 32.22 -30.09 4.36
N VAL A 52 31.27 -30.57 3.56
CA VAL A 52 30.53 -29.76 2.58
C VAL A 52 29.14 -29.47 3.14
N ARG A 53 28.64 -28.26 2.93
CA ARG A 53 27.26 -27.87 3.24
C ARG A 53 26.56 -27.56 1.92
N LEU A 54 25.40 -28.15 1.74
CA LEU A 54 24.51 -27.86 0.62
C LEU A 54 23.51 -26.79 1.06
N HIS A 55 23.22 -25.84 0.18
CA HIS A 55 22.27 -24.77 0.41
C HIS A 55 21.04 -24.87 -0.50
N GLU A 56 19.95 -24.25 -0.06
CA GLU A 56 18.73 -24.10 -0.85
C GLU A 56 18.23 -22.65 -0.80
N GLU A 57 17.66 -22.19 -1.90
CA GLU A 57 16.95 -20.92 -1.98
C GLU A 57 15.48 -21.11 -1.60
N ARG A 58 14.94 -20.19 -0.81
CA ARG A 58 13.52 -20.15 -0.45
C ARG A 58 12.94 -18.78 -0.82
N ALA A 59 11.74 -18.77 -1.41
CA ALA A 59 11.03 -17.54 -1.71
C ALA A 59 10.27 -17.02 -0.48
N GLN A 60 10.32 -15.71 -0.25
CA GLN A 60 9.48 -15.00 0.71
C GLN A 60 8.76 -13.86 0.00
N VAL A 61 7.46 -13.69 0.28
CA VAL A 61 6.63 -12.66 -0.34
C VAL A 61 6.29 -11.58 0.68
N ASP A 62 6.73 -10.36 0.41
CA ASP A 62 6.41 -9.17 1.20
C ASP A 62 5.48 -8.24 0.43
N VAL A 63 4.30 -7.95 1.00
CA VAL A 63 3.32 -7.05 0.36
C VAL A 63 3.51 -5.63 0.87
N GLN A 64 3.93 -4.73 -0.02
CA GLN A 64 4.10 -3.31 0.29
C GLN A 64 2.87 -2.49 -0.15
N ARG A 65 2.41 -1.59 0.73
CA ARG A 65 1.40 -0.60 0.37
C ARG A 65 2.08 0.63 -0.22
N VAL A 66 1.80 0.91 -1.48
CA VAL A 66 2.28 2.10 -2.19
C VAL A 66 1.13 3.03 -2.55
N GLN A 67 1.40 4.34 -2.60
CA GLN A 67 0.42 5.32 -3.05
C GLN A 67 0.25 5.18 -4.57
N ALA A 68 -0.92 4.70 -5.00
CA ALA A 68 -1.22 4.54 -6.42
C ALA A 68 -1.81 5.80 -7.07
N GLY A 69 -2.38 6.72 -6.28
CA GLY A 69 -3.02 7.92 -6.83
C GLY A 69 -3.69 8.81 -5.78
N GLN A 70 -4.24 9.93 -6.23
CA GLN A 70 -4.91 10.93 -5.38
C GLN A 70 -6.18 11.43 -6.08
N VAL A 71 -7.27 11.53 -5.32
CA VAL A 71 -8.52 12.16 -5.76
C VAL A 71 -8.77 13.39 -4.91
N GLN A 72 -9.07 14.52 -5.55
CA GLN A 72 -9.49 15.74 -4.87
C GLN A 72 -11.01 15.93 -5.01
N VAL A 73 -11.68 16.08 -3.87
CA VAL A 73 -13.11 16.36 -3.82
C VAL A 73 -13.30 17.78 -3.30
N ARG A 74 -14.06 18.59 -4.05
CA ARG A 74 -14.34 19.98 -3.67
C ARG A 74 -15.82 20.29 -3.79
N LYS A 75 -16.38 20.85 -2.72
CA LYS A 75 -17.67 21.54 -2.80
C LYS A 75 -17.45 22.91 -3.45
N VAL A 76 -18.16 23.18 -4.53
CA VAL A 76 -18.14 24.49 -5.20
C VAL A 76 -19.52 25.12 -5.11
N VAL A 77 -19.56 26.43 -4.93
CA VAL A 77 -20.81 27.20 -5.01
C VAL A 77 -20.95 27.67 -6.45
N ARG A 78 -22.15 27.49 -7.02
CA ARG A 78 -22.50 28.02 -8.33
C ARG A 78 -23.75 28.85 -8.20
N GLU A 79 -23.75 29.98 -8.88
CA GLU A 79 -24.89 30.88 -8.90
C GLU A 79 -25.74 30.62 -10.14
N ARG A 80 -27.04 30.76 -9.98
CA ARG A 80 -28.01 30.77 -11.07
C ARG A 80 -28.94 31.95 -10.84
N GLN A 81 -29.23 32.67 -11.92
CA GLN A 81 -30.23 33.71 -11.91
C GLN A 81 -31.61 33.11 -12.21
N GLU A 82 -32.61 33.59 -11.48
CA GLU A 82 -34.00 33.20 -11.63
C GLU A 82 -34.88 34.45 -11.50
N THR A 83 -35.91 34.55 -12.34
CA THR A 83 -36.88 35.64 -12.30
C THR A 83 -38.13 35.16 -11.59
N LEU A 84 -38.50 35.84 -10.51
CA LEU A 84 -39.70 35.56 -9.75
C LEU A 84 -40.79 36.56 -10.15
N PRO A 85 -41.94 36.13 -10.67
CA PRO A 85 -43.04 37.04 -10.93
C PRO A 85 -43.58 37.56 -9.59
N VAL A 86 -43.61 38.88 -9.42
CA VAL A 86 -44.21 39.56 -8.28
C VAL A 86 -45.25 40.54 -8.80
N THR A 87 -46.48 40.41 -8.33
CA THR A 87 -47.55 41.38 -8.59
C THR A 87 -47.52 42.41 -7.46
N LEU A 88 -47.51 43.69 -7.82
CA LEU A 88 -47.53 44.81 -6.88
C LEU A 88 -48.73 45.70 -7.19
N THR A 89 -49.32 46.24 -6.14
CA THR A 89 -50.44 47.17 -6.19
C THR A 89 -49.95 48.60 -5.98
N SER A 90 -50.49 49.53 -6.76
CA SER A 90 -50.26 50.95 -6.59
C SER A 90 -51.59 51.68 -6.63
N GLU A 91 -51.80 52.59 -5.70
CA GLU A 91 -52.98 53.44 -5.66
C GLU A 91 -52.72 54.75 -6.40
N TYR A 92 -53.70 55.18 -7.18
CA TYR A 92 -53.70 56.48 -7.84
C TYR A 92 -54.97 57.24 -7.51
N LEU A 93 -54.85 58.57 -7.37
CA LEU A 93 -55.99 59.44 -7.14
C LEU A 93 -56.48 60.00 -8.48
N GLU A 94 -57.77 59.76 -8.77
CA GLU A 94 -58.45 60.38 -9.91
C GLU A 94 -59.30 61.57 -9.44
N ILE A 95 -59.09 62.73 -10.05
CA ILE A 95 -59.86 63.95 -9.80
C ILE A 95 -60.56 64.35 -11.08
N ILE A 96 -61.89 64.44 -11.03
CA ILE A 96 -62.72 64.76 -12.19
C ILE A 96 -63.31 66.16 -12.00
N VAL A 97 -63.06 67.05 -12.96
CA VAL A 97 -63.63 68.39 -13.00
C VAL A 97 -64.64 68.46 -14.14
N ASN A 98 -65.90 68.74 -13.81
CA ASN A 98 -66.94 68.90 -14.84
C ASN A 98 -67.17 70.40 -15.11
N PRO A 99 -66.76 70.91 -16.29
CA PRO A 99 -66.89 72.33 -16.62
C PRO A 99 -68.34 72.77 -16.87
N GLU A 100 -69.23 71.86 -17.29
CA GLU A 100 -70.63 72.16 -17.59
C GLU A 100 -71.53 72.09 -16.34
N ALA A 101 -71.09 71.37 -15.31
CA ALA A 101 -71.79 71.26 -14.02
C ALA A 101 -71.43 72.41 -13.05
N SER A 102 -71.31 73.63 -13.57
CA SER A 102 -70.98 74.84 -12.79
C SER A 102 -69.70 74.71 -11.96
N GLY A 103 -68.67 74.02 -12.46
CA GLY A 103 -67.37 73.90 -11.78
C GLY A 103 -67.35 72.93 -10.60
N ARG A 104 -68.27 71.97 -10.54
CA ARG A 104 -68.27 70.91 -9.52
C ARG A 104 -67.04 70.00 -9.69
N VAL A 105 -66.28 69.82 -8.61
CA VAL A 105 -65.13 68.90 -8.53
C VAL A 105 -65.51 67.70 -7.68
N THR A 106 -65.19 66.49 -8.15
CA THR A 106 -65.41 65.26 -7.39
C THR A 106 -64.12 64.44 -7.25
N MET A 107 -63.98 63.79 -6.10
CA MET A 107 -62.89 62.87 -5.76
C MET A 107 -63.52 61.57 -5.24
N ASP A 108 -63.22 60.44 -5.89
CA ASP A 108 -63.83 59.13 -5.60
C ASP A 108 -65.38 59.19 -5.47
N GLY A 109 -66.01 59.94 -6.38
CA GLY A 109 -67.46 60.16 -6.39
C GLY A 109 -68.01 61.15 -5.35
N GLN A 110 -67.20 61.67 -4.44
CA GLN A 110 -67.61 62.68 -3.44
C GLN A 110 -67.39 64.11 -3.95
N VAL A 111 -68.35 65.01 -3.71
CA VAL A 111 -68.23 66.44 -4.08
C VAL A 111 -67.30 67.17 -3.10
N LEU A 112 -66.31 67.88 -3.65
CA LEU A 112 -65.41 68.70 -2.86
C LEU A 112 -66.02 70.08 -2.60
N GLU A 113 -65.95 70.56 -1.35
CA GLU A 113 -66.49 71.85 -0.92
C GLU A 113 -65.42 72.95 -0.90
N ALA A 114 -65.80 74.16 -1.28
CA ALA A 114 -64.93 75.33 -1.24
C ALA A 114 -64.50 75.67 0.19
N GLY A 115 -63.21 75.95 0.39
CA GLY A 115 -62.64 76.32 1.70
C GLY A 115 -62.34 75.13 2.62
N ARG A 116 -62.60 73.88 2.20
CA ARG A 116 -62.18 72.67 2.92
C ARG A 116 -60.91 72.08 2.32
N SER A 117 -60.10 71.44 3.17
CA SER A 117 -58.94 70.64 2.76
C SER A 117 -59.26 69.16 2.92
N TYR A 118 -58.81 68.35 1.97
CA TYR A 118 -59.00 66.91 1.94
C TYR A 118 -57.62 66.25 1.86
N GLU A 119 -57.35 65.32 2.76
CA GLU A 119 -56.10 64.55 2.77
C GLU A 119 -56.39 63.12 2.32
N VAL A 120 -55.66 62.68 1.31
CA VAL A 120 -55.75 61.31 0.78
C VAL A 120 -54.39 60.66 0.90
N LEU A 121 -54.34 59.55 1.64
CA LEU A 121 -53.15 58.71 1.72
C LEU A 121 -53.20 57.71 0.59
N LEU A 122 -52.18 57.73 -0.26
CA LEU A 122 -51.98 56.73 -1.31
C LEU A 122 -50.88 55.79 -0.88
N THR A 123 -51.06 54.51 -1.16
CA THR A 123 -50.08 53.47 -0.86
C THR A 123 -49.51 52.83 -2.12
N GLU A 124 -48.30 52.30 -1.98
CA GLU A 124 -47.59 51.58 -3.01
C GLU A 124 -46.96 50.34 -2.37
N GLU A 125 -47.18 49.17 -2.97
CA GLU A 125 -46.52 47.94 -2.55
C GLU A 125 -45.08 47.88 -3.09
N ARG A 126 -44.15 47.40 -2.25
CA ARG A 126 -42.75 47.18 -2.63
C ARG A 126 -42.35 45.74 -2.36
N ALA A 127 -41.73 45.10 -3.36
CA ALA A 127 -41.19 43.75 -3.22
C ALA A 127 -39.90 43.74 -2.39
N GLN A 128 -39.80 42.83 -1.43
CA GLN A 128 -38.55 42.53 -0.72
C GLN A 128 -38.21 41.04 -0.88
N VAL A 129 -37.05 40.75 -1.47
CA VAL A 129 -36.61 39.37 -1.73
C VAL A 129 -35.50 38.98 -0.75
N THR A 130 -35.72 37.91 0.01
CA THR A 130 -34.72 37.36 0.94
C THR A 130 -34.32 35.95 0.51
N LYS A 131 -33.01 35.69 0.42
CA LYS A 131 -32.49 34.35 0.11
C LYS A 131 -32.36 33.53 1.39
N GLN A 132 -32.82 32.28 1.33
CA GLN A 132 -32.64 31.30 2.40
C GLN A 132 -31.88 30.09 1.86
N VAL A 133 -31.04 29.50 2.71
CA VAL A 133 -30.21 28.35 2.33
C VAL A 133 -30.84 27.08 2.88
N PHE A 134 -31.08 26.11 2.00
CA PHE A 134 -31.59 24.78 2.35
C PHE A 134 -30.59 23.71 1.92
N ALA A 135 -30.58 22.58 2.62
CA ALA A 135 -29.81 21.41 2.21
C ALA A 135 -30.47 20.81 0.96
N LEU A 136 -29.70 20.73 -0.13
CA LEU A 136 -30.20 20.13 -1.38
C LEU A 136 -30.05 18.60 -1.37
N SER A 137 -28.91 18.11 -0.90
CA SER A 137 -28.58 16.68 -0.90
C SER A 137 -27.50 16.38 0.12
N GLU A 138 -27.49 15.13 0.59
CA GLU A 138 -26.43 14.56 1.40
C GLU A 138 -25.52 13.70 0.52
N VAL A 139 -24.20 13.84 0.68
CA VAL A 139 -23.21 13.08 -0.10
C VAL A 139 -22.27 12.36 0.85
N THR A 140 -22.15 11.05 0.70
CA THR A 140 -21.21 10.21 1.46
C THR A 140 -20.08 9.72 0.56
N VAL A 141 -18.83 10.00 0.93
CA VAL A 141 -17.63 9.52 0.22
C VAL A 141 -17.04 8.34 0.99
N ARG A 142 -16.78 7.22 0.30
CA ARG A 142 -16.20 6.02 0.91
C ARG A 142 -14.96 5.56 0.16
N LYS A 143 -13.93 5.17 0.91
CA LYS A 143 -12.79 4.42 0.39
C LYS A 143 -13.04 2.94 0.63
N GLN A 144 -12.93 2.13 -0.41
CA GLN A 144 -13.00 0.67 -0.31
C GLN A 144 -11.62 0.06 -0.58
N VAL A 145 -11.32 -1.01 0.14
CA VAL A 145 -10.12 -1.81 -0.08
C VAL A 145 -10.56 -3.08 -0.79
N GLN A 146 -9.91 -3.38 -1.93
CA GLN A 146 -10.11 -4.61 -2.66
C GLN A 146 -8.81 -5.41 -2.63
N THR A 147 -8.91 -6.67 -2.25
CA THR A 147 -7.80 -7.62 -2.28
C THR A 147 -7.88 -8.43 -3.57
N SER A 148 -6.74 -8.62 -4.23
CA SER A 148 -6.61 -9.49 -5.40
C SER A 148 -5.36 -10.35 -5.22
N THR A 149 -5.43 -11.60 -5.67
CA THR A 149 -4.29 -12.51 -5.64
C THR A 149 -3.54 -12.40 -6.96
N HIS A 150 -2.24 -12.14 -6.88
CA HIS A 150 -1.35 -12.20 -8.03
C HIS A 150 -0.42 -13.41 -7.91
N GLN A 151 -0.14 -14.08 -9.02
CA GLN A 151 0.80 -15.18 -9.08
C GLN A 151 2.10 -14.70 -9.73
N GLU A 152 3.22 -14.96 -9.07
CA GLU A 152 4.53 -14.62 -9.57
C GLU A 152 5.39 -15.88 -9.59
N THR A 153 6.05 -16.15 -10.72
CA THR A 153 6.90 -17.31 -10.89
C THR A 153 8.34 -16.94 -10.54
N VAL A 154 8.91 -17.66 -9.58
CA VAL A 154 10.31 -17.53 -9.19
C VAL A 154 11.02 -18.86 -9.38
N THR A 155 12.25 -18.82 -9.88
CA THR A 155 13.12 -20.00 -9.97
C THR A 155 14.00 -20.04 -8.74
N LEU A 156 13.94 -21.14 -8.01
CA LEU A 156 14.75 -21.40 -6.82
C LEU A 156 15.76 -22.49 -7.14
N ARG A 157 16.97 -22.35 -6.61
CA ARG A 157 18.04 -23.33 -6.79
C ARG A 157 18.27 -24.11 -5.50
N ARG A 158 18.76 -25.32 -5.69
CA ARG A 158 19.23 -26.19 -4.62
C ARG A 158 20.56 -26.79 -5.04
N GLU A 159 21.49 -26.87 -4.10
CA GLU A 159 22.73 -27.60 -4.28
C GLU A 159 22.48 -29.08 -4.00
N GLU A 160 22.98 -29.94 -4.88
CA GLU A 160 22.94 -31.39 -4.73
C GLU A 160 24.38 -31.92 -4.73
N LEU A 161 24.62 -32.95 -3.93
CA LEU A 161 25.90 -33.63 -3.93
C LEU A 161 25.90 -34.70 -5.02
N ASP A 162 26.68 -34.47 -6.07
CA ASP A 162 26.93 -35.48 -7.12
C ASP A 162 28.26 -36.19 -6.84
N VAL A 163 28.24 -37.52 -6.81
CA VAL A 163 29.39 -38.36 -6.50
C VAL A 163 29.63 -39.31 -7.66
N VAL A 164 30.70 -39.03 -8.42
CA VAL A 164 31.16 -39.91 -9.51
C VAL A 164 32.27 -40.80 -8.97
N ASP A 165 32.02 -42.10 -8.92
CA ASP A 165 32.96 -43.10 -8.43
C ASP A 165 33.02 -44.27 -9.42
N ALA A 166 34.08 -44.27 -10.23
CA ALA A 166 34.25 -45.26 -11.30
C ALA A 166 34.64 -46.66 -10.77
N GLN A 167 35.11 -46.73 -9.52
CA GLN A 167 35.62 -47.95 -8.91
C GLN A 167 34.63 -48.57 -7.92
N GLY A 168 33.54 -47.87 -7.58
CA GLY A 168 32.50 -48.36 -6.67
C GLY A 168 32.96 -48.46 -5.21
N LEU A 169 33.89 -47.59 -4.81
CA LEU A 169 34.48 -47.52 -3.47
C LEU A 169 33.79 -46.50 -2.54
N ALA A 170 32.93 -45.63 -3.07
CA ALA A 170 32.19 -44.63 -2.31
C ALA A 170 30.95 -45.25 -1.66
N HIS A 171 30.82 -45.03 -0.35
CA HIS A 171 29.63 -45.39 0.41
C HIS A 171 28.94 -44.13 0.90
N VAL A 172 27.80 -43.79 0.29
CA VAL A 172 26.95 -42.66 0.69
C VAL A 172 25.93 -43.16 1.71
N ILE A 173 25.93 -42.56 2.90
CA ILE A 173 24.99 -42.86 3.97
C ILE A 173 24.11 -41.61 4.12
N GLU A 174 22.86 -41.68 3.66
CA GLU A 174 21.88 -40.64 3.93
C GLU A 174 21.23 -40.89 5.28
N GLU A 175 21.67 -40.15 6.29
CA GLU A 175 20.96 -40.11 7.55
C GLU A 175 19.75 -39.18 7.40
N SER A 176 18.57 -39.76 7.21
CA SER A 176 17.33 -38.99 7.15
C SER A 176 17.01 -38.47 8.54
N ALA A 177 17.18 -37.17 8.75
CA ALA A 177 16.57 -36.50 9.89
C ALA A 177 15.05 -36.67 9.75
N SER A 178 14.45 -37.40 10.69
CA SER A 178 13.01 -37.54 10.80
C SER A 178 12.38 -36.14 10.78
N LEU A 179 11.65 -35.84 9.71
CA LEU A 179 10.82 -34.65 9.59
C LEU A 179 9.96 -34.57 10.86
N LEU A 180 10.31 -33.63 11.74
CA LEU A 180 9.43 -33.26 12.83
C LEU A 180 8.08 -32.90 12.20
N PRO A 181 6.96 -33.50 12.66
CA PRO A 181 5.65 -33.17 12.13
C PRO A 181 5.43 -31.67 12.28
N ASP A 182 5.02 -31.04 11.18
CA ASP A 182 4.65 -29.63 11.12
C ASP A 182 3.60 -29.32 12.21
N PRO A 183 3.92 -28.51 13.24
CA PRO A 183 2.99 -28.24 14.33
C PRO A 183 1.80 -27.35 13.92
N GLU A 184 1.69 -26.91 12.66
CA GLU A 184 0.66 -25.96 12.22
C GLU A 184 -0.37 -26.51 11.21
N ARG A 185 -0.75 -27.79 11.31
CA ARG A 185 -2.07 -28.23 10.79
C ARG A 185 -3.09 -28.30 11.92
N ARG A 186 -3.77 -27.19 12.14
CA ARG A 186 -5.04 -27.12 12.90
C ARG A 186 -6.12 -26.49 12.06
#